data_AF-A0A8I0SZK4-F1
#
_entry.id   AF-A0A8I0SZK4-F1
#
_cell.length_a   1.000
_cell.length_b   1.000
_cell.length_c   1.000
_cell.angle_alpha   90.00
_cell.angle_beta   90.00
_cell.angle_gamma   90.00
#
_symmetry.space_group_name_H-M   'P 1'
#
loop_
_entity.id
_entity.type
_entity.pdbx_description
1 polymer ?
#
loop_
_entity_poly.entity_id
_entity_poly.type
_entity_poly.pdbx_seq_one_letter_code
_entity_poly.pdbx_strand_id
1 'polypeptide(L)' 'MLSVPLENELETELRTLAIQMGKPLAECLREAVSEYIEDRHDTLAGMAALERNETSITLDELESRFALDH' A
#
# COMPACT_ATOMS: atom_id res chain seq x y z
N MET A 1 -12.70 -10.13 9.95
CA MET A 1 -13.04 -8.77 10.44
C MET A 1 -11.79 -8.20 11.09
N LEU A 2 -11.21 -7.17 10.50
CA LEU A 2 -10.13 -6.39 11.10
C LEU A 2 -10.80 -5.25 11.88
N SER A 3 -10.42 -5.03 13.14
CA SER A 3 -10.85 -3.87 13.92
C SER A 3 -9.61 -3.14 14.39
N VAL A 4 -9.47 -1.89 13.96
CA VAL A 4 -8.36 -1.02 14.30
C VAL A 4 -8.95 0.22 14.98
N PRO A 5 -8.51 0.56 16.20
CA PRO A 5 -8.90 1.82 16.81
C PRO A 5 -8.30 2.97 16.00
N LEU A 6 -9.13 3.91 15.59
CA LEU A 6 -8.70 5.14 14.95
C LEU A 6 -8.66 6.27 16.00
N GLU A 7 -7.73 7.19 15.85
CA GLU A 7 -7.72 8.41 16.63
C GLU A 7 -8.96 9.25 16.32
N ASN A 8 -9.51 9.93 17.34
CA ASN A 8 -10.77 10.66 17.22
C ASN A 8 -10.76 11.70 16.10
N GLU A 9 -9.62 12.37 15.88
CA GLU A 9 -9.46 13.38 14.83
C GLU A 9 -9.58 12.73 13.44
N LEU A 10 -8.85 11.64 13.22
CA LEU A 10 -8.88 10.90 11.95
C LEU A 10 -10.25 10.31 11.64
N GLU A 11 -10.94 9.76 12.64
CA GLU A 11 -12.32 9.28 12.47
C GLU A 11 -13.28 10.43 12.08
N THR A 12 -13.10 11.61 12.70
CA THR A 12 -13.94 12.80 12.42
C THR A 12 -13.73 13.31 11.00
N GLU A 13 -12.49 13.35 10.53
CA GLU A 13 -12.16 13.74 9.16
C GLU A 13 -12.76 12.76 8.15
N LEU A 14 -12.59 11.46 8.36
CA LEU A 14 -13.12 10.43 7.47
C LEU A 14 -14.66 10.47 7.41
N ARG A 15 -15.33 10.70 8.55
CA ARG A 15 -16.78 10.89 8.60
C ARG A 15 -17.25 12.12 7.84
N THR A 16 -16.54 13.24 7.98
CA THR A 16 -16.85 14.47 7.24
C THR A 16 -16.75 14.25 5.74
N LEU A 17 -15.69 13.60 5.28
CA LEU A 17 -15.47 13.27 3.87
C LEU A 17 -16.57 12.35 3.35
N ALA A 18 -16.91 11.30 4.08
CA ALA A 18 -17.97 10.36 3.69
C ALA A 18 -19.32 11.08 3.49
N ILE A 19 -19.67 12.01 4.38
CA ILE A 19 -20.88 12.84 4.26
C ILE A 19 -20.82 13.72 3.00
N GLN A 20 -19.70 14.41 2.76
CA GLN A 20 -19.53 15.29 1.61
C GLN A 20 -19.59 14.53 0.27
N MET A 21 -19.07 13.31 0.24
CA MET A 21 -19.09 12.45 -0.94
C MET A 21 -20.42 11.70 -1.13
N GLY A 22 -21.31 11.74 -0.13
CA GLY A 22 -22.56 10.98 -0.14
C GLY A 22 -22.35 9.46 -0.09
N LYS A 23 -21.22 9.00 0.48
CA LYS A 23 -20.84 7.58 0.54
C LYS A 23 -20.95 7.04 1.98
N PRO A 24 -21.18 5.73 2.16
CA PRO A 24 -21.06 5.09 3.47
C PRO A 24 -19.64 5.19 4.02
N LEU A 25 -19.49 5.45 5.32
CA LEU A 25 -18.17 5.51 5.99
C LEU A 25 -17.32 4.25 5.74
N ALA A 26 -17.94 3.08 5.75
CA ALA A 26 -17.27 1.81 5.51
C ALA A 26 -16.75 1.67 4.07
N GLU A 27 -17.36 2.35 3.11
CA GLU A 27 -16.90 2.38 1.72
C GLU A 27 -15.66 3.27 1.60
N CYS A 28 -15.69 4.48 2.15
CA CYS A 28 -14.53 5.37 2.21
C CYS A 28 -13.34 4.71 2.94
N LEU A 29 -13.60 3.99 4.04
CA LEU A 29 -12.54 3.27 4.75
C LEU A 29 -11.95 2.14 3.89
N ARG A 30 -12.79 1.43 3.14
CA ARG A 30 -12.33 0.37 2.24
C ARG A 30 -11.48 0.95 1.11
N GLU A 31 -11.93 2.04 0.49
CA GLU A 31 -11.19 2.75 -0.55
C GLU A 31 -9.82 3.22 -0.03
N ALA A 32 -9.78 3.90 1.13
CA ALA A 32 -8.53 4.39 1.70
C ALA A 32 -7.54 3.26 2.04
N VAL A 33 -8.02 2.13 2.56
CA VAL A 33 -7.16 0.97 2.83
C VAL A 33 -6.69 0.32 1.53
N SER A 34 -7.56 0.20 0.53
CA SER A 34 -7.20 -0.31 -0.79
C SER A 34 -6.13 0.56 -1.44
N GLU A 35 -6.30 1.88 -1.47
CA GLU A 35 -5.34 2.83 -2.02
C GLU A 35 -4.00 2.77 -1.27
N TYR A 36 -4.03 2.73 0.07
CA TYR A 36 -2.81 2.56 0.87
C TYR A 36 -2.06 1.27 0.51
N ILE A 37 -2.79 0.16 0.32
CA ILE A 37 -2.19 -1.11 -0.08
C ILE A 37 -1.64 -0.97 -1.50
N GLU A 38 -2.45 -0.58 -2.48
CA GLU A 38 -2.07 -0.50 -3.89
C GLU A 38 -0.87 0.42 -4.12
N ASP A 39 -0.88 1.63 -3.55
CA ASP A 39 0.22 2.59 -3.73
C ASP A 39 1.52 2.16 -3.05
N ARG A 40 1.44 1.40 -1.96
CA ARG A 40 2.60 1.03 -1.14
C ARG A 40 3.03 -0.42 -1.31
N HIS A 41 2.26 -1.24 -2.01
CA HIS A 41 2.46 -2.69 -2.08
C HIS A 41 3.86 -3.03 -2.57
N ASP A 42 4.26 -2.50 -3.73
CA ASP A 42 5.54 -2.83 -4.34
C ASP A 42 6.72 -2.34 -3.50
N THR A 43 6.59 -1.16 -2.89
CA THR A 43 7.63 -0.60 -2.01
C THR A 43 7.77 -1.42 -0.73
N LEU A 44 6.66 -1.74 -0.06
CA LEU A 44 6.66 -2.53 1.18
C LEU A 44 7.10 -3.98 0.92
N ALA A 45 6.71 -4.57 -0.21
CA ALA A 45 7.15 -5.89 -0.61
C ALA A 45 8.67 -5.93 -0.83
N GLY A 46 9.23 -4.94 -1.54
CA GLY A 46 10.67 -4.80 -1.75
C GLY A 46 11.44 -4.58 -0.44
N MET A 47 10.97 -3.69 0.43
CA MET A 47 11.58 -3.47 1.75
C MET A 47 11.55 -4.74 2.60
N ALA A 48 10.43 -5.45 2.62
CA ALA A 48 10.30 -6.66 3.40
C ALA A 48 11.18 -7.81 2.84
N ALA A 49 11.38 -7.89 1.53
CA ALA A 49 12.32 -8.82 0.91
C ALA A 49 13.78 -8.52 1.28
N LEU A 50 14.15 -7.23 1.34
CA LEU A 50 15.46 -6.78 1.84
C LEU A 50 15.66 -7.17 3.32
N GLU A 51 14.66 -6.92 4.18
CA GLU A 51 14.73 -7.28 5.60
C GLU A 51 14.85 -8.79 5.82
N ARG A 52 14.21 -9.60 4.97
CA ARG A 52 14.28 -11.07 5.01
C ARG A 52 15.58 -11.64 4.44
N ASN A 53 16.50 -10.81 3.95
CA ASN A 53 17.71 -11.23 3.23
C ASN A 53 17.38 -12.24 2.11
N GLU A 54 16.30 -12.00 1.36
CA GLU A 54 15.98 -12.83 0.21
C GLU A 54 17.10 -12.73 -0.83
N THR A 55 17.31 -13.83 -1.57
CA THR A 55 18.32 -13.88 -2.62
C THR A 55 18.05 -12.79 -3.66
N SER A 56 18.92 -11.79 -3.70
CA SER A 56 18.92 -10.75 -4.71
C SER A 56 20.00 -11.02 -5.76
N ILE A 57 19.77 -10.50 -6.96
CA ILE A 57 20.78 -10.46 -8.03
C ILE A 57 21.10 -9.00 -8.32
N THR A 58 22.28 -8.74 -8.89
CA THR A 58 22.67 -7.38 -9.29
C THR A 58 21.85 -6.92 -10.51
N LEU A 59 21.81 -5.61 -10.75
CA LEU A 59 21.16 -5.05 -11.95
C LEU A 59 21.79 -5.62 -13.23
N ASP A 60 23.12 -5.66 -13.32
CA ASP A 60 23.85 -6.27 -14.44
C ASP A 60 23.45 -7.74 -14.68
N GLU A 61 23.27 -8.53 -13.61
CA GLU A 61 22.86 -9.94 -13.71
C GLU A 61 21.40 -10.06 -14.16
N LEU A 62 20.53 -9.15 -13.72
CA LEU A 62 19.14 -9.07 -14.18
C LEU A 62 19.07 -8.72 -15.67
N GLU A 63 19.79 -7.68 -16.10
CA GLU A 63 19.81 -7.19 -17.48
C GLU A 63 20.31 -8.27 -18.45
N SER A 64 21.40 -8.95 -18.06
CA SER A 64 21.94 -10.08 -18.83
C SER A 64 20.96 -11.27 -18.91
N ARG A 65 20.25 -11.58 -17.82
CA ARG A 65 19.30 -12.71 -17.76
C ARG A 65 18.05 -12.51 -18.60
N PHE A 66 17.59 -11.27 -18.71
CA PHE A 66 16.38 -10.91 -19.45
C PHE A 66 16.65 -10.26 -20.81
N ALA A 67 17.92 -10.19 -21.22
CA ALA A 67 18.36 -9.53 -22.45
C ALA A 67 17.82 -8.08 -22.56
N LEU A 68 17.85 -7.37 -21.42
CA LEU A 68 17.44 -5.96 -21.33
C LEU A 68 18.59 -5.01 -21.68
N ASP A 69 19.79 -5.54 -21.90
CA ASP A 69 20.94 -4.80 -22.44
C ASP A 69 20.61 -4.23 -23.83
N HIS A 70 20.53 -2.90 -23.91
CA HIS A 70 20.48 -2.15 -25.17
C HIS A 70 21.77 -1.39 -25.41
#